data_AF-A0A9P7RA35-F1
#
_entry.id   AF-A0A9P7RA35-F1
#
_cell.length_a   1.000
_cell.length_b   1.000
_cell.length_c   1.000
_cell.angle_alpha   90.00
_cell.angle_beta   90.00
_cell.angle_gamma   90.00
#
_symmetry.space_group_name_H-M   'P 1'
#
loop_
_entity.id
_entity.type
_entity.pdbx_description
1 polymer ?
#
loop_
_entity_poly.entity_id
_entity_poly.type
_entity_poly.pdbx_seq_one_letter_code
_entity_poly.pdbx_strand_id
1 'polypeptide(L)'
;MPKPTVDYSLYLVTDSTPAILGDRDLSSVVAAAVRGGVTIVQYRDKTSDTGELVANARKLHAVCREAGVPLLINDRVDVALAVGCAGVHIGQDDMELTAARKILGPDAIIGVTASTIEEALKACEDGADYLGIGTVFATSTKENTKHIIGTAGLRTILSKLAAAGHLPRVKTVCIGGLNPSNIQRVLYQSANPDASSPASLDGVALVSAIVAAKDPESASRNLLELVKTSPSYRSVTSSSSSPSASSADFSIDNLLAQIPSVITRVAKTSPLSHNMTNLVVQNFAANVALAVGASPIMANYGQEAPDLARLGGSLVVNMGTVTPDGIANYLLALSAYNAARRPVVFDPVGAGATSIRRNAVKTILAGGYLDLIKGNEGEIKTVWGEGTQEQQKGVDSSSTLAPAQKAKLVRDLARRERNVVLMTGKTDYLSDGKRTLAVDNGHELLGQITGTGCVLGTTVSAMLAAWADEDKLLAVLAGLLHYEIAAEWAAVRADVQGPGTFVPAFIDELARVRRVTVEGDLTWLQGAKVKAIEVE
;
A
#
# COMPACT_ATOMS: atom_id res chain seq x y z
N MET A 1 16.51 38.42 5.33
CA MET A 1 15.65 38.06 6.49
C MET A 1 15.95 36.59 6.76
N PRO A 2 16.04 36.12 8.01
CA PRO A 2 16.35 34.70 8.24
C PRO A 2 15.39 33.81 7.47
N LYS A 3 15.92 32.74 6.88
CA LYS A 3 15.15 31.82 6.05
C LYS A 3 13.91 31.34 6.80
N PRO A 4 12.69 31.52 6.24
CA PRO A 4 11.48 31.16 6.96
C PRO A 4 11.42 29.65 7.18
N THR A 5 10.95 29.23 8.35
CA THR A 5 10.56 27.84 8.57
C THR A 5 9.28 27.58 7.77
N VAL A 6 9.31 26.60 6.88
CA VAL A 6 8.21 26.28 5.96
C VAL A 6 7.55 25.00 6.39
N ASP A 7 6.22 25.02 6.50
CA ASP A 7 5.40 23.81 6.64
C ASP A 7 5.07 23.27 5.24
N TYR A 8 5.61 22.09 4.92
CA TYR A 8 5.41 21.43 3.62
C TYR A 8 4.20 20.48 3.61
N SER A 9 3.43 20.38 4.71
CA SER A 9 2.37 19.39 4.89
C SER A 9 1.41 19.29 3.71
N LEU A 10 0.83 20.42 3.28
CA LEU A 10 -0.10 20.48 2.16
C LEU A 10 0.34 21.54 1.15
N TYR A 11 1.01 21.07 0.11
CA TYR A 11 1.61 21.90 -0.93
C TYR A 11 0.69 21.97 -2.15
N LEU A 12 0.14 23.16 -2.43
CA LEU A 12 -0.60 23.42 -3.66
C LEU A 12 0.34 23.82 -4.80
N VAL A 13 0.27 23.10 -5.91
CA VAL A 13 0.82 23.54 -7.20
C VAL A 13 -0.35 23.96 -8.09
N THR A 14 -0.33 25.18 -8.63
CA THR A 14 -1.43 25.68 -9.45
C THR A 14 -1.42 25.09 -10.86
N ASP A 15 -2.56 25.14 -11.53
CA ASP A 15 -2.67 24.92 -12.96
C ASP A 15 -3.80 25.80 -13.50
N SER A 16 -3.45 26.77 -14.34
CA SER A 16 -4.39 27.75 -14.90
C SER A 16 -5.11 27.25 -16.16
N THR A 17 -4.85 26.02 -16.61
CA THR A 17 -5.44 25.53 -17.86
C THR A 17 -6.96 25.36 -17.71
N PRO A 18 -7.73 25.57 -18.79
CA PRO A 18 -9.18 25.35 -18.77
C PRO A 18 -9.57 23.94 -18.35
N ALA A 19 -8.72 22.94 -18.60
CA ALA A 19 -8.96 21.55 -18.21
C ALA A 19 -9.00 21.32 -16.69
N ILE A 20 -8.30 22.15 -15.91
CA ILE A 20 -8.19 22.01 -14.45
C ILE A 20 -8.92 23.13 -13.73
N LEU A 21 -8.65 24.39 -14.10
CA LEU A 21 -9.24 25.56 -13.46
C LEU A 21 -10.70 25.80 -13.91
N GLY A 22 -10.98 25.52 -15.18
CA GLY A 22 -12.19 25.99 -15.87
C GLY A 22 -12.17 27.51 -16.02
N ASP A 23 -13.35 28.14 -15.92
CA ASP A 23 -13.51 29.60 -16.05
C ASP A 23 -13.37 30.36 -14.72
N ARG A 24 -12.84 29.70 -13.69
CA ARG A 24 -12.73 30.29 -12.34
C ARG A 24 -11.50 31.18 -12.23
N ASP A 25 -11.58 32.19 -11.37
CA ASP A 25 -10.43 33.00 -11.00
C ASP A 25 -9.45 32.20 -10.12
N LEU A 26 -8.20 32.09 -10.57
CA LEU A 26 -7.17 31.33 -9.86
C LEU A 26 -6.89 31.91 -8.46
N SER A 27 -6.92 33.24 -8.31
CA SER A 27 -6.65 33.89 -7.02
C SER A 27 -7.70 33.52 -5.97
N SER A 28 -8.96 33.47 -6.39
CA SER A 28 -10.09 33.03 -5.55
C SER A 28 -9.98 31.56 -5.15
N VAL A 29 -9.57 30.69 -6.09
CA VAL A 29 -9.33 29.25 -5.81
C VAL A 29 -8.18 29.08 -4.81
N VAL A 30 -7.07 29.79 -5.00
CA VAL A 30 -5.92 29.73 -4.08
C VAL A 30 -6.30 30.29 -2.70
N ALA A 31 -7.05 31.39 -2.62
CA ALA A 31 -7.51 31.95 -1.35
C ALA A 31 -8.39 30.96 -0.58
N ALA A 32 -9.30 30.26 -1.27
CA ALA A 32 -10.12 29.21 -0.68
C ALA A 32 -9.27 28.03 -0.18
N ALA A 33 -8.33 27.55 -1.00
CA ALA A 33 -7.44 26.46 -0.62
C ALA A 33 -6.55 26.80 0.60
N VAL A 34 -6.07 28.04 0.69
CA VAL A 34 -5.30 28.56 1.83
C VAL A 34 -6.15 28.61 3.10
N ARG A 35 -7.40 29.09 3.04
CA ARG A 35 -8.34 28.98 4.18
C ARG A 35 -8.61 27.54 4.59
N GLY A 36 -8.56 26.61 3.63
CA GLY A 36 -8.68 25.18 3.86
C GLY A 36 -7.44 24.53 4.49
N GLY A 37 -6.32 25.27 4.61
CA GLY A 37 -5.11 24.81 5.28
C GLY A 37 -3.96 24.40 4.35
N VAL A 38 -3.95 24.85 3.09
CA VAL A 38 -2.73 24.82 2.26
C VAL A 38 -1.62 25.60 2.96
N THR A 39 -0.45 25.00 3.08
CA THR A 39 0.68 25.53 3.87
C THR A 39 1.78 26.13 3.01
N ILE A 40 1.77 25.86 1.70
CA ILE A 40 2.68 26.43 0.70
C ILE A 40 2.03 26.39 -0.68
N VAL A 41 2.25 27.44 -1.48
CA VAL A 41 1.70 27.56 -2.84
C VAL A 41 2.83 27.72 -3.85
N GLN A 42 2.77 27.00 -4.95
CA GLN A 42 3.60 27.19 -6.14
C GLN A 42 2.73 27.62 -7.30
N TYR A 43 3.02 28.81 -7.82
CA TYR A 43 2.42 29.27 -9.07
C TYR A 43 3.17 28.64 -10.25
N ARG A 44 2.45 27.82 -11.01
CA ARG A 44 2.90 27.19 -12.25
C ARG A 44 2.04 27.65 -13.41
N ASP A 45 2.70 28.27 -14.37
CA ASP A 45 2.14 28.74 -15.63
C ASP A 45 3.19 28.56 -16.72
N LYS A 46 2.86 27.77 -17.74
CA LYS A 46 3.77 27.44 -18.84
C LYS A 46 3.46 28.18 -20.13
N THR A 47 2.37 28.95 -20.16
CA THR A 47 1.77 29.47 -21.39
C THR A 47 1.67 30.98 -21.41
N SER A 48 1.50 31.62 -20.26
CA SER A 48 1.33 33.07 -20.18
C SER A 48 2.63 33.82 -20.49
N ASP A 49 2.49 34.97 -21.13
CA ASP A 49 3.60 35.90 -21.31
C ASP A 49 4.12 36.41 -19.97
N THR A 50 5.41 36.76 -19.94
CA THR A 50 6.10 37.14 -18.70
C THR A 50 5.40 38.28 -17.94
N GLY A 51 4.88 39.29 -18.65
CA GLY A 51 4.18 40.41 -18.02
C GLY A 51 2.90 40.00 -17.30
N GLU A 52 2.11 39.13 -17.92
CA GLU A 52 0.89 38.57 -17.33
C GLU A 52 1.22 37.64 -16.16
N LEU A 53 2.23 36.78 -16.34
CA LEU A 53 2.72 35.87 -15.29
C LEU A 53 3.16 36.66 -14.04
N VAL A 54 3.92 37.75 -14.20
CA VAL A 54 4.28 38.63 -13.06
C VAL A 54 3.05 39.27 -12.44
N ALA A 55 2.11 39.77 -13.23
CA ALA A 55 0.90 40.41 -12.71
C ALA A 55 0.04 39.42 -11.89
N ASN A 56 -0.15 38.20 -12.39
CA ASN A 56 -0.89 37.15 -11.69
C ASN A 56 -0.13 36.65 -10.46
N ALA A 57 1.18 36.48 -10.55
CA ALA A 57 2.03 36.12 -9.41
C ALA A 57 1.95 37.16 -8.28
N ARG A 58 1.86 38.47 -8.58
CA ARG A 58 1.65 39.52 -7.57
C ARG A 58 0.31 39.38 -6.85
N LYS A 59 -0.77 39.05 -7.57
CA LYS A 59 -2.10 38.81 -6.98
C LYS A 59 -2.05 37.61 -6.04
N LEU A 60 -1.47 36.50 -6.49
CA LEU A 60 -1.28 35.30 -5.67
C LEU A 60 -0.39 35.57 -4.46
N HIS A 61 0.66 36.36 -4.63
CA HIS A 61 1.56 36.72 -3.53
C HIS A 61 0.83 37.51 -2.44
N ALA A 62 -0.04 38.44 -2.83
CA ALA A 62 -0.86 39.20 -1.87
C ALA A 62 -1.77 38.26 -1.05
N VAL A 63 -2.47 37.33 -1.73
CA VAL A 63 -3.32 36.31 -1.08
C VAL A 63 -2.54 35.45 -0.10
N CYS A 64 -1.38 34.93 -0.52
CA CYS A 64 -0.59 34.02 0.32
C CYS A 64 0.05 34.76 1.51
N ARG A 65 0.53 36.00 1.28
CA ARG A 65 1.18 36.82 2.31
C ARG A 65 0.22 37.20 3.44
N GLU A 66 -1.05 37.47 3.13
CA GLU A 66 -2.08 37.76 4.15
C GLU A 66 -2.27 36.59 5.13
N ALA A 67 -2.13 35.36 4.64
CA ALA A 67 -2.26 34.14 5.42
C ALA A 67 -0.92 33.61 5.99
N GLY A 68 0.20 34.31 5.77
CA GLY A 68 1.54 33.83 6.18
C GLY A 68 2.03 32.60 5.41
N VAL A 69 1.45 32.32 4.24
CA VAL A 69 1.80 31.17 3.39
C VAL A 69 2.84 31.60 2.36
N PRO A 70 3.96 30.86 2.19
CA PRO A 70 4.94 31.18 1.16
C PRO A 70 4.41 30.90 -0.24
N LEU A 71 4.70 31.82 -1.17
CA LEU A 71 4.50 31.63 -2.60
C LEU A 71 5.85 31.35 -3.27
N LEU A 72 5.91 30.26 -4.05
CA LEU A 72 7.00 29.93 -4.95
C LEU A 72 6.57 30.11 -6.41
N ILE A 73 7.53 30.39 -7.29
CA ILE A 73 7.33 30.39 -8.74
C ILE A 73 7.98 29.16 -9.36
N ASN A 74 7.26 28.46 -10.23
CA ASN A 74 7.79 27.34 -10.98
C ASN A 74 8.70 27.83 -12.11
N ASP A 75 9.93 27.32 -12.17
CA ASP A 75 10.98 27.47 -13.19
C ASP A 75 11.55 28.90 -13.38
N ARG A 76 10.72 29.94 -13.21
CA ARG A 76 11.02 31.34 -13.55
C ARG A 76 11.62 32.15 -12.40
N VAL A 77 12.96 32.06 -12.27
CA VAL A 77 13.77 32.81 -11.29
C VAL A 77 13.61 34.33 -11.41
N ASP A 78 13.56 34.83 -12.65
CA ASP A 78 13.37 36.24 -12.97
C ASP A 78 12.03 36.79 -12.46
N VAL A 79 10.96 36.02 -12.62
CA VAL A 79 9.63 36.36 -12.11
C VAL A 79 9.62 36.38 -10.59
N ALA A 80 10.21 35.35 -9.95
CA ALA A 80 10.27 35.30 -8.48
C ALA A 80 10.97 36.53 -7.90
N LEU A 81 12.07 36.95 -8.54
CA LEU A 81 12.81 38.16 -8.19
C LEU A 81 11.96 39.43 -8.40
N ALA A 82 11.28 39.54 -9.54
CA ALA A 82 10.45 40.72 -9.86
C ALA A 82 9.25 40.87 -8.91
N VAL A 83 8.66 39.76 -8.48
CA VAL A 83 7.53 39.75 -7.53
C VAL A 83 8.02 39.96 -6.09
N GLY A 84 9.22 39.48 -5.76
CA GLY A 84 9.75 39.48 -4.40
C GLY A 84 9.10 38.42 -3.51
N CYS A 85 8.71 37.28 -4.09
CA CYS A 85 8.10 36.17 -3.35
C CYS A 85 9.14 35.27 -2.68
N ALA A 86 8.71 34.17 -2.05
CA ALA A 86 9.54 33.40 -1.14
C ALA A 86 10.62 32.56 -1.85
N GLY A 87 10.45 32.24 -3.13
CA GLY A 87 11.47 31.57 -3.93
C GLY A 87 10.92 30.83 -5.15
N VAL A 88 11.56 29.72 -5.51
CA VAL A 88 11.28 28.96 -6.74
C VAL A 88 11.26 27.45 -6.53
N HIS A 89 10.65 26.77 -7.49
CA HIS A 89 10.85 25.34 -7.72
C HIS A 89 11.42 25.14 -9.12
N ILE A 90 12.41 24.26 -9.26
CA ILE A 90 13.21 24.08 -10.47
C ILE A 90 13.13 22.62 -10.91
N GLY A 91 12.86 22.40 -12.20
CA GLY A 91 12.94 21.10 -12.86
C GLY A 91 14.35 20.77 -13.37
N GLN A 92 14.50 19.56 -13.91
CA GLN A 92 15.81 19.06 -14.36
C GLN A 92 16.35 19.77 -15.62
N ASP A 93 15.45 20.32 -16.44
CA ASP A 93 15.80 21.00 -17.70
C ASP A 93 15.85 22.54 -17.56
N ASP A 94 15.67 23.05 -16.34
CA ASP A 94 15.60 24.49 -16.05
C ASP A 94 16.96 25.06 -15.61
N MET A 95 16.97 26.32 -15.15
CA MET A 95 18.18 26.95 -14.59
C MET A 95 18.73 26.13 -13.42
N GLU A 96 20.04 25.86 -13.41
CA GLU A 96 20.67 25.17 -12.30
C GLU A 96 20.43 25.86 -10.95
N LEU A 97 20.21 25.06 -9.90
CA LEU A 97 19.97 25.57 -8.55
C LEU A 97 21.06 26.53 -8.09
N THR A 98 22.33 26.23 -8.36
CA THR A 98 23.46 27.07 -7.93
C THR A 98 23.43 28.46 -8.57
N ALA A 99 22.94 28.57 -9.82
CA ALA A 99 22.72 29.84 -10.50
C ALA A 99 21.52 30.59 -9.94
N ALA A 100 20.40 29.89 -9.71
CA ALA A 100 19.21 30.48 -9.08
C ALA A 100 19.52 31.03 -7.68
N ARG A 101 20.33 30.30 -6.89
CA ARG A 101 20.81 30.71 -5.57
C ARG A 101 21.66 31.97 -5.62
N LYS A 102 22.49 32.15 -6.64
CA LYS A 102 23.28 33.39 -6.85
C LYS A 102 22.40 34.60 -7.13
N ILE A 103 21.29 34.41 -7.86
CA ILE A 103 20.36 35.48 -8.23
C ILE A 103 19.44 35.87 -7.07
N LEU A 104 18.82 34.87 -6.41
CA LEU A 104 17.81 35.09 -5.38
C LEU A 104 18.40 35.26 -3.96
N GLY A 105 19.66 34.88 -3.77
CA GLY A 105 20.35 34.95 -2.49
C GLY A 105 20.11 33.73 -1.58
N PRO A 106 20.76 33.72 -0.39
CA PRO A 106 20.78 32.57 0.52
C PRO A 106 19.41 32.29 1.19
N ASP A 107 18.60 33.33 1.37
CA ASP A 107 17.35 33.28 2.12
C ASP A 107 16.18 32.72 1.30
N ALA A 108 16.28 32.71 -0.04
CA ALA A 108 15.23 32.20 -0.91
C ALA A 108 14.97 30.71 -0.69
N ILE A 109 13.73 30.27 -0.84
CA ILE A 109 13.38 28.84 -0.82
C ILE A 109 13.59 28.29 -2.24
N ILE A 110 14.46 27.30 -2.42
CA ILE A 110 14.68 26.66 -3.71
C ILE A 110 14.39 25.16 -3.59
N GLY A 111 13.34 24.73 -4.27
CA GLY A 111 13.01 23.31 -4.43
C GLY A 111 13.49 22.74 -5.75
N VAL A 112 13.80 21.45 -5.77
CA VAL A 112 14.22 20.74 -6.99
C VAL A 112 13.36 19.50 -7.22
N THR A 113 12.93 19.26 -8.46
CA THR A 113 12.30 17.98 -8.84
C THR A 113 13.33 16.86 -8.83
N ALA A 114 13.03 15.71 -8.25
CA ALA A 114 13.88 14.51 -8.35
C ALA A 114 13.04 13.25 -8.60
N SER A 115 13.47 12.42 -9.55
CA SER A 115 12.83 11.15 -9.92
C SER A 115 13.75 9.95 -9.71
N THR A 116 15.05 10.19 -9.49
CA THR A 116 16.08 9.18 -9.28
C THR A 116 16.86 9.43 -7.99
N ILE A 117 17.64 8.44 -7.56
CA ILE A 117 18.48 8.57 -6.36
C ILE A 117 19.58 9.61 -6.63
N GLU A 118 20.15 9.56 -7.83
CA GLU A 118 21.26 10.41 -8.28
C GLU A 118 20.82 11.89 -8.32
N GLU A 119 19.66 12.18 -8.90
CA GLU A 119 19.08 13.53 -8.91
C GLU A 119 18.82 14.05 -7.49
N ALA A 120 18.25 13.20 -6.63
CA ALA A 120 17.92 13.59 -5.26
C ALA A 120 19.18 13.92 -4.43
N LEU A 121 20.21 13.09 -4.51
CA LEU A 121 21.48 13.32 -3.81
C LEU A 121 22.17 14.58 -4.34
N LYS A 122 22.26 14.73 -5.66
CA LYS A 122 22.87 15.91 -6.29
C LYS A 122 22.16 17.20 -5.87
N ALA A 123 20.83 17.22 -5.87
CA ALA A 123 20.07 18.39 -5.43
C ALA A 123 20.34 18.75 -3.96
N CYS A 124 20.50 17.76 -3.09
CA CYS A 124 20.89 17.99 -1.69
C CYS A 124 22.31 18.56 -1.57
N GLU A 125 23.27 18.03 -2.35
CA GLU A 125 24.66 18.50 -2.37
C GLU A 125 24.78 19.94 -2.90
N ASP A 126 23.98 20.29 -3.92
CA ASP A 126 23.94 21.62 -4.52
C ASP A 126 23.25 22.65 -3.59
N GLY A 127 22.57 22.22 -2.52
CA GLY A 127 21.98 23.10 -1.50
C GLY A 127 20.48 23.40 -1.71
N ALA A 128 19.72 22.41 -2.17
CA ALA A 128 18.26 22.46 -2.18
C ALA A 128 17.69 22.55 -0.76
N ASP A 129 16.60 23.31 -0.63
CA ASP A 129 15.87 23.44 0.63
C ASP A 129 14.85 22.32 0.81
N TYR A 130 14.30 21.86 -0.32
CA TYR A 130 13.43 20.71 -0.37
C TYR A 130 13.46 20.03 -1.74
N LEU A 131 13.00 18.79 -1.79
CA LEU A 131 12.85 18.00 -3.01
C LEU A 131 11.37 17.74 -3.29
N GLY A 132 10.96 17.93 -4.54
CA GLY A 132 9.71 17.39 -5.08
C GLY A 132 9.95 16.04 -5.73
N ILE A 133 9.63 14.95 -5.03
CA ILE A 133 9.92 13.59 -5.47
C ILE A 133 8.73 13.00 -6.25
N GLY A 134 8.94 12.58 -7.48
CA GLY A 134 7.85 12.09 -8.32
C GLY A 134 8.30 11.78 -9.74
N THR A 135 7.44 11.26 -10.62
CA THR A 135 5.97 11.19 -10.47
C THR A 135 5.55 9.91 -9.75
N VAL A 136 4.73 9.99 -8.69
CA VAL A 136 4.34 8.80 -7.90
C VAL A 136 3.39 7.88 -8.68
N PHE A 137 2.33 8.44 -9.26
CA PHE A 137 1.36 7.75 -10.12
C PHE A 137 1.12 8.54 -11.41
N ALA A 138 0.59 7.89 -12.44
CA ALA A 138 0.20 8.57 -13.68
C ALA A 138 -0.77 9.74 -13.39
N THR A 139 -0.61 10.85 -14.12
CA THR A 139 -1.44 12.05 -13.99
C THR A 139 -1.62 12.73 -15.34
N SER A 140 -2.75 13.41 -15.54
CA SER A 140 -3.01 14.21 -16.74
C SER A 140 -2.31 15.58 -16.73
N THR A 141 -1.77 16.03 -15.59
CA THR A 141 -1.15 17.35 -15.41
C THR A 141 0.27 17.46 -16.00
N LYS A 142 0.92 16.32 -16.28
CA LYS A 142 2.23 16.26 -16.95
C LYS A 142 2.18 15.23 -18.06
N GLU A 143 2.43 15.65 -19.30
CA GLU A 143 2.45 14.78 -20.49
C GLU A 143 3.64 13.81 -20.50
N ASN A 144 4.71 14.11 -19.74
CA ASN A 144 5.92 13.31 -19.71
C ASN A 144 5.89 12.28 -18.56
N THR A 145 5.30 11.11 -18.80
CA THR A 145 5.13 10.01 -17.83
C THR A 145 6.32 9.05 -17.75
N LYS A 146 7.51 9.45 -18.21
CA LYS A 146 8.66 8.54 -18.42
C LYS A 146 9.20 7.89 -17.14
N HIS A 147 8.88 8.42 -15.95
CA HIS A 147 9.40 7.94 -14.66
C HIS A 147 8.32 7.90 -13.57
N ILE A 148 7.41 6.91 -13.65
CA ILE A 148 6.50 6.61 -12.54
C ILE A 148 7.23 5.73 -11.53
N ILE A 149 7.45 6.24 -10.32
CA ILE A 149 8.29 5.58 -9.31
C ILE A 149 7.49 4.78 -8.27
N GLY A 150 6.20 5.10 -8.07
CA GLY A 150 5.36 4.50 -7.04
C GLY A 150 5.87 4.72 -5.60
N THR A 151 5.22 4.06 -4.63
CA THR A 151 5.58 4.17 -3.21
C THR A 151 6.91 3.48 -2.89
N ALA A 152 7.24 2.40 -3.60
CA ALA A 152 8.51 1.71 -3.44
C ALA A 152 9.70 2.55 -3.90
N GLY A 153 9.61 3.20 -5.07
CA GLY A 153 10.67 4.10 -5.56
C GLY A 153 10.86 5.31 -4.66
N LEU A 154 9.76 5.91 -4.17
CA LEU A 154 9.82 6.95 -3.14
C LEU A 154 10.59 6.51 -1.91
N ARG A 155 10.28 5.33 -1.35
CA ARG A 155 10.97 4.82 -0.15
C ARG A 155 12.45 4.60 -0.41
N THR A 156 12.82 4.11 -1.59
CA THR A 156 14.24 3.90 -1.96
C THR A 156 14.99 5.23 -1.95
N ILE A 157 14.44 6.28 -2.55
CA ILE A 157 15.05 7.63 -2.55
C ILE A 157 15.17 8.15 -1.11
N LEU A 158 14.07 8.12 -0.33
CA LEU A 158 14.07 8.56 1.07
C LEU A 158 15.10 7.82 1.93
N SER A 159 15.24 6.51 1.74
CA SER A 159 16.21 5.69 2.47
C SER A 159 17.64 6.08 2.15
N LYS A 160 17.93 6.40 0.88
CA LYS A 160 19.26 6.86 0.45
C LYS A 160 19.57 8.24 0.98
N LEU A 161 18.60 9.16 0.96
CA LEU A 161 18.74 10.49 1.59
C LEU A 161 18.98 10.40 3.09
N ALA A 162 18.31 9.49 3.79
CA ALA A 162 18.51 9.24 5.21
C ALA A 162 19.91 8.70 5.49
N ALA A 163 20.35 7.70 4.73
CA ALA A 163 21.69 7.11 4.87
C ALA A 163 22.81 8.12 4.59
N ALA A 164 22.59 9.07 3.68
CA ALA A 164 23.49 10.17 3.39
C ALA A 164 23.39 11.36 4.37
N GLY A 165 22.47 11.32 5.34
CA GLY A 165 22.33 12.36 6.37
C GLY A 165 21.71 13.68 5.88
N HIS A 166 20.95 13.65 4.78
CA HIS A 166 20.34 14.85 4.19
C HIS A 166 18.99 15.25 4.79
N LEU A 167 18.17 14.28 5.24
CA LEU A 167 16.80 14.54 5.71
C LEU A 167 16.65 15.56 6.87
N PRO A 168 17.64 15.75 7.78
CA PRO A 168 17.55 16.82 8.78
C PRO A 168 17.60 18.24 8.18
N ARG A 169 18.16 18.40 6.97
CA ARG A 169 18.44 19.69 6.33
C ARG A 169 17.58 19.94 5.09
N VAL A 170 17.25 18.90 4.34
CA VAL A 170 16.50 19.00 3.09
C VAL A 170 15.15 18.32 3.25
N LYS A 171 14.09 19.09 3.06
CA LYS A 171 12.72 18.61 3.19
C LYS A 171 12.30 17.81 1.96
N THR A 172 11.31 16.92 2.10
CA THR A 172 10.85 16.07 1.00
C THR A 172 9.34 16.09 0.88
N VAL A 173 8.84 16.39 -0.31
CA VAL A 173 7.42 16.25 -0.65
C VAL A 173 7.31 15.30 -1.82
N CYS A 174 6.22 14.54 -1.92
CA CYS A 174 5.95 13.75 -3.11
C CYS A 174 4.91 14.42 -4.02
N ILE A 175 4.96 14.13 -5.32
CA ILE A 175 4.04 14.70 -6.30
C ILE A 175 3.68 13.69 -7.41
N GLY A 176 2.46 13.81 -7.94
CA GLY A 176 2.02 13.11 -9.15
C GLY A 176 0.96 12.05 -8.88
N GLY A 177 -0.25 12.31 -9.37
CA GLY A 177 -1.40 11.40 -9.26
C GLY A 177 -1.92 11.20 -7.83
N LEU A 178 -1.59 12.12 -6.91
CA LEU A 178 -2.07 12.11 -5.52
C LEU A 178 -3.50 12.63 -5.44
N ASN A 179 -4.31 11.99 -4.60
CA ASN A 179 -5.71 12.35 -4.34
C ASN A 179 -6.17 11.75 -2.99
N PRO A 180 -7.34 12.14 -2.46
CA PRO A 180 -7.80 11.69 -1.14
C PRO A 180 -7.80 10.16 -0.93
N SER A 181 -7.96 9.35 -1.98
CA SER A 181 -8.01 7.89 -1.86
C SER A 181 -6.63 7.25 -1.68
N ASN A 182 -5.53 7.95 -1.97
CA ASN A 182 -4.19 7.36 -1.98
C ASN A 182 -3.14 8.05 -1.10
N ILE A 183 -3.36 9.28 -0.61
CA ILE A 183 -2.29 10.03 0.06
C ILE A 183 -1.79 9.32 1.33
N GLN A 184 -2.69 8.76 2.14
CA GLN A 184 -2.31 8.07 3.38
C GLN A 184 -1.51 6.81 3.07
N ARG A 185 -1.81 6.14 1.95
CA ARG A 185 -1.04 4.98 1.47
C ARG A 185 0.33 5.37 0.97
N VAL A 186 0.44 6.46 0.25
CA VAL A 186 1.73 6.98 -0.18
C VAL A 186 2.59 7.29 1.03
N LEU A 187 2.10 8.12 1.96
CA LEU A 187 2.81 8.49 3.19
C LEU A 187 3.24 7.26 4.01
N TYR A 188 2.34 6.28 4.15
CA TYR A 188 2.63 5.07 4.90
C TYR A 188 3.63 4.16 4.20
N GLN A 189 3.39 3.78 2.95
CA GLN A 189 4.26 2.84 2.25
C GLN A 189 5.62 3.44 1.88
N SER A 190 5.70 4.75 1.62
CA SER A 190 6.98 5.39 1.29
C SER A 190 7.90 5.56 2.50
N ALA A 191 7.38 5.52 3.72
CA ALA A 191 8.20 5.67 4.92
C ALA A 191 9.10 4.44 5.15
N ASN A 192 10.35 4.68 5.53
CA ASN A 192 11.26 3.64 6.01
C ASN A 192 11.40 3.72 7.54
N PRO A 193 10.80 2.79 8.29
CA PRO A 193 10.88 2.79 9.76
C PRO A 193 12.22 2.27 10.30
N ASP A 194 13.04 1.62 9.48
CA ASP A 194 14.26 0.92 9.91
C ASP A 194 15.52 1.79 9.79
N ALA A 195 15.37 3.03 9.30
CA ALA A 195 16.47 4.00 9.27
C ALA A 195 16.70 4.60 10.66
N SER A 196 17.97 4.91 10.98
CA SER A 196 18.38 5.53 12.27
C SER A 196 17.61 6.81 12.61
N SER A 197 17.08 7.49 11.58
CA SER A 197 15.99 8.45 11.68
C SER A 197 14.90 7.99 10.71
N PRO A 198 13.62 7.87 11.12
CA PRO A 198 12.55 7.39 10.25
C PRO A 198 12.47 8.27 9.00
N ALA A 199 12.80 7.68 7.85
CA ALA A 199 12.79 8.39 6.58
C ALA A 199 11.33 8.49 6.12
N SER A 200 10.76 9.69 6.20
CA SER A 200 9.38 9.96 5.84
C SER A 200 9.27 11.28 5.09
N LEU A 201 8.17 11.45 4.36
CA LEU A 201 7.88 12.69 3.66
C LEU A 201 7.48 13.78 4.65
N ASP A 202 7.93 15.00 4.40
CA ASP A 202 7.51 16.21 5.13
C ASP A 202 6.16 16.74 4.63
N GLY A 203 5.66 16.24 3.49
CA GLY A 203 4.31 16.53 3.01
C GLY A 203 4.04 16.05 1.60
N VAL A 204 2.95 16.55 1.01
CA VAL A 204 2.45 16.14 -0.31
C VAL A 204 2.12 17.35 -1.17
N ALA A 205 2.48 17.27 -2.45
CA ALA A 205 2.16 18.29 -3.44
C ALA A 205 1.01 17.83 -4.35
N LEU A 206 -0.04 18.65 -4.44
CA LEU A 206 -1.24 18.37 -5.22
C LEU A 206 -1.58 19.49 -6.18
N VAL A 207 -2.24 19.13 -7.29
CA VAL A 207 -2.74 20.07 -8.31
C VAL A 207 -4.25 19.92 -8.43
N SER A 208 -4.71 18.96 -9.22
CA SER A 208 -6.12 18.80 -9.61
C SER A 208 -7.03 18.48 -8.43
N ALA A 209 -6.54 17.74 -7.43
CA ALA A 209 -7.30 17.41 -6.23
C ALA A 209 -7.77 18.64 -5.43
N ILE A 210 -7.12 19.80 -5.63
CA ILE A 210 -7.51 21.08 -5.02
C ILE A 210 -8.05 22.02 -6.09
N VAL A 211 -7.28 22.28 -7.14
CA VAL A 211 -7.64 23.30 -8.14
C VAL A 211 -8.93 22.92 -8.85
N ALA A 212 -9.14 21.66 -9.25
CA ALA A 212 -10.35 21.21 -9.94
C ALA A 212 -11.52 20.89 -8.99
N ALA A 213 -11.34 21.01 -7.68
CA ALA A 213 -12.41 20.74 -6.72
C ALA A 213 -13.51 21.80 -6.82
N LYS A 214 -14.78 21.38 -6.70
CA LYS A 214 -15.92 22.30 -6.65
C LYS A 214 -15.82 23.27 -5.47
N ASP A 215 -15.33 22.77 -4.34
CA ASP A 215 -15.03 23.54 -3.13
C ASP A 215 -13.56 23.29 -2.74
N PRO A 216 -12.64 24.19 -3.17
CA PRO A 216 -11.22 24.07 -2.83
C PRO A 216 -10.93 24.16 -1.34
N GLU A 217 -11.75 24.89 -0.56
CA GLU A 217 -11.54 25.06 0.88
C GLU A 217 -11.81 23.74 1.62
N SER A 218 -12.97 23.12 1.35
CA SER A 218 -13.30 21.83 1.93
C SER A 218 -12.38 20.71 1.44
N ALA A 219 -11.97 20.73 0.17
CA ALA A 219 -11.03 19.75 -0.39
C ALA A 219 -9.66 19.84 0.30
N SER A 220 -9.11 21.05 0.46
CA SER A 220 -7.84 21.26 1.17
C SER A 220 -7.92 20.86 2.63
N ARG A 221 -9.04 21.15 3.33
CA ARG A 221 -9.23 20.76 4.72
C ARG A 221 -9.18 19.24 4.90
N ASN A 222 -9.91 18.51 4.06
CA ASN A 222 -9.92 17.06 4.05
C ASN A 222 -8.53 16.48 3.73
N LEU A 223 -7.84 17.03 2.72
CA LEU A 223 -6.49 16.59 2.36
C LEU A 223 -5.51 16.81 3.51
N LEU A 224 -5.54 17.96 4.18
CA LEU A 224 -4.66 18.25 5.33
C LEU A 224 -4.92 17.27 6.49
N GLU A 225 -6.18 16.96 6.77
CA GLU A 225 -6.55 15.96 7.78
C GLU A 225 -5.97 14.59 7.42
N LEU A 226 -6.12 14.15 6.17
CA LEU A 226 -5.56 12.89 5.68
C LEU A 226 -4.02 12.87 5.76
N VAL A 227 -3.33 14.00 5.54
CA VAL A 227 -1.87 14.09 5.69
C VAL A 227 -1.46 13.93 7.16
N LYS A 228 -2.22 14.53 8.08
CA LYS A 228 -1.89 14.56 9.52
C LYS A 228 -2.31 13.31 10.28
N THR A 229 -3.19 12.50 9.71
CA THR A 229 -3.73 11.30 10.35
C THR A 229 -3.11 10.03 9.78
N SER A 230 -2.97 9.00 10.61
CA SER A 230 -2.54 7.68 10.14
C SER A 230 -3.63 7.04 9.29
N PRO A 231 -3.25 6.22 8.28
CA PRO A 231 -4.22 5.50 7.50
C PRO A 231 -5.13 4.64 8.35
N SER A 232 -6.38 4.59 7.92
CA SER A 232 -7.46 3.78 8.47
C SER A 232 -7.05 2.29 8.61
N TYR A 233 -6.35 1.72 7.64
CA TYR A 233 -5.92 0.30 7.64
C TYR A 233 -4.65 0.00 8.47
N ARG A 234 -4.01 1.02 9.08
CA ARG A 234 -2.92 0.80 10.01
C ARG A 234 -3.49 0.23 11.31
N SER A 235 -3.15 -1.02 11.62
CA SER A 235 -3.34 -1.57 12.96
C SER A 235 -2.48 -0.73 13.91
N VAL A 236 -3.14 -0.10 14.89
CA VAL A 236 -2.43 0.52 16.01
C VAL A 236 -2.00 -0.64 16.87
N THR A 237 -0.81 -1.18 16.62
CA THR A 237 -0.13 -1.96 17.65
C THR A 237 -0.08 -1.07 18.88
N SER A 238 -0.91 -1.38 19.87
CA SER A 238 -0.91 -0.71 21.16
C SER A 238 0.52 -0.67 21.67
N SER A 239 0.93 0.53 22.06
CA SER A 239 2.06 0.81 22.92
C SER A 239 2.18 -0.19 24.08
N SER A 240 3.00 -1.24 23.93
CA SER A 240 3.64 -1.96 25.04
C SER A 240 4.75 -2.92 24.57
N SER A 241 5.64 -2.47 23.68
CA SER A 241 7.03 -2.95 23.69
C SER A 241 7.93 -1.87 23.10
N SER A 242 8.89 -1.45 23.91
CA SER A 242 9.88 -0.42 23.60
C SER A 242 10.59 -0.67 22.27
N PRO A 243 11.23 0.35 21.66
CA PRO A 243 12.11 0.21 20.48
C PRO A 243 13.37 -0.65 20.71
N SER A 244 13.44 -1.38 21.84
CA SER A 244 14.55 -2.21 22.27
C SER A 244 14.22 -3.71 22.27
N ALA A 245 13.11 -4.14 21.68
CA ALA A 245 12.92 -5.57 21.41
C ALA A 245 13.90 -5.96 20.30
N SER A 246 15.11 -6.34 20.72
CA SER A 246 16.03 -7.13 19.94
C SER A 246 15.30 -8.38 19.42
N SER A 247 15.89 -9.05 18.43
CA SER A 247 15.46 -10.36 17.91
C SER A 247 15.23 -11.45 18.97
N ALA A 248 15.47 -11.18 20.25
CA ALA A 248 15.36 -12.11 21.37
C ALA A 248 13.92 -12.41 21.86
N ASP A 249 12.90 -11.59 21.53
CA ASP A 249 11.51 -11.82 21.98
C ASP A 249 10.62 -12.55 20.95
N PHE A 250 11.17 -12.90 19.78
CA PHE A 250 10.44 -13.67 18.77
C PHE A 250 10.51 -15.17 19.08
N SER A 251 9.57 -15.64 19.90
CA SER A 251 9.38 -17.07 20.17
C SER A 251 8.21 -17.63 19.36
N ILE A 252 8.47 -18.73 18.64
CA ILE A 252 7.43 -19.50 17.93
C ILE A 252 6.39 -20.01 18.93
N ASP A 253 6.81 -20.44 20.12
CA ASP A 253 5.91 -20.95 21.15
C ASP A 253 4.91 -19.87 21.60
N ASN A 254 5.37 -18.62 21.72
CA ASN A 254 4.49 -17.49 22.05
C ASN A 254 3.49 -17.17 20.94
N LEU A 255 3.86 -17.37 19.67
CA LEU A 255 2.91 -17.24 18.56
C LEU A 255 1.89 -18.37 18.59
N LEU A 256 2.35 -19.62 18.68
CA LEU A 256 1.49 -20.80 18.70
C LEU A 256 0.48 -20.72 19.87
N ALA A 257 0.91 -20.31 21.05
CA ALA A 257 0.04 -20.15 22.22
C ALA A 257 -1.13 -19.17 22.01
N GLN A 258 -1.00 -18.21 21.09
CA GLN A 258 -2.05 -17.23 20.79
C GLN A 258 -3.01 -17.66 19.67
N ILE A 259 -2.63 -18.64 18.83
CA ILE A 259 -3.46 -19.12 17.70
C ILE A 259 -4.87 -19.54 18.13
N PRO A 260 -5.08 -20.28 19.23
CA PRO A 260 -6.42 -20.64 19.69
C PRO A 260 -7.34 -19.45 19.94
N SER A 261 -6.79 -18.31 20.37
CA SER A 261 -7.56 -17.08 20.61
C SER A 261 -8.09 -16.49 19.30
N VAL A 262 -7.32 -16.56 18.22
CA VAL A 262 -7.75 -16.10 16.89
C VAL A 262 -8.92 -16.94 16.40
N ILE A 263 -8.79 -18.27 16.41
CA ILE A 263 -9.82 -19.21 15.95
C ILE A 263 -11.08 -19.10 16.80
N THR A 264 -10.93 -19.01 18.14
CA THR A 264 -12.07 -18.82 19.05
C THR A 264 -12.79 -17.50 18.79
N ARG A 265 -12.04 -16.43 18.47
CA ARG A 265 -12.64 -15.14 18.14
C ARG A 265 -13.43 -15.22 16.84
N VAL A 266 -12.92 -15.89 15.80
CA VAL A 266 -13.68 -16.16 14.56
C VAL A 266 -14.98 -16.90 14.86
N ALA A 267 -14.92 -17.98 15.64
CA ALA A 267 -16.12 -18.75 16.00
C ALA A 267 -17.16 -17.92 16.78
N LYS A 268 -16.71 -16.97 17.61
CA LYS A 268 -17.57 -16.10 18.40
C LYS A 268 -18.18 -14.95 17.58
N THR A 269 -17.41 -14.32 16.69
CA THR A 269 -17.85 -13.13 15.97
C THR A 269 -18.48 -13.42 14.62
N SER A 270 -18.26 -14.63 14.09
CA SER A 270 -18.69 -15.05 12.75
C SER A 270 -18.48 -13.98 11.68
N PRO A 271 -17.22 -13.56 11.45
CA PRO A 271 -16.93 -12.41 10.61
C PRO A 271 -17.40 -12.64 9.17
N LEU A 272 -17.83 -11.57 8.51
CA LEU A 272 -18.13 -11.59 7.08
C LEU A 272 -16.84 -11.87 6.29
N SER A 273 -16.90 -12.84 5.38
CA SER A 273 -15.86 -13.10 4.38
C SER A 273 -16.42 -12.78 3.00
N HIS A 274 -16.11 -11.58 2.50
CA HIS A 274 -16.53 -11.12 1.17
C HIS A 274 -15.54 -11.63 0.13
N ASN A 275 -15.98 -12.60 -0.67
CA ASN A 275 -15.14 -13.27 -1.66
C ASN A 275 -15.49 -12.79 -3.06
N MET A 276 -14.67 -11.89 -3.61
CA MET A 276 -14.68 -11.55 -5.03
C MET A 276 -13.79 -12.54 -5.77
N THR A 277 -14.38 -13.67 -6.17
CA THR A 277 -13.66 -14.82 -6.71
C THR A 277 -14.34 -15.43 -7.94
N ASN A 278 -13.59 -16.30 -8.60
CA ASN A 278 -14.01 -16.99 -9.82
C ASN A 278 -15.05 -18.09 -9.56
N LEU A 279 -15.86 -18.39 -10.57
CA LEU A 279 -16.99 -19.33 -10.48
C LEU A 279 -16.59 -20.76 -10.07
N VAL A 280 -15.35 -21.18 -10.37
CA VAL A 280 -14.89 -22.55 -10.08
C VAL A 280 -14.83 -22.80 -8.57
N VAL A 281 -14.50 -21.78 -7.78
CA VAL A 281 -14.20 -21.95 -6.35
C VAL A 281 -15.26 -21.37 -5.42
N GLN A 282 -16.29 -20.67 -5.91
CA GLN A 282 -17.29 -19.99 -5.06
C GLN A 282 -18.00 -20.93 -4.07
N ASN A 283 -18.51 -22.07 -4.54
CA ASN A 283 -19.17 -23.04 -3.67
C ASN A 283 -18.19 -23.60 -2.62
N PHE A 284 -16.95 -23.88 -3.03
CA PHE A 284 -15.95 -24.43 -2.12
C PHE A 284 -15.54 -23.38 -1.06
N ALA A 285 -15.30 -22.14 -1.48
CA ALA A 285 -15.02 -21.01 -0.60
C ALA A 285 -16.15 -20.79 0.43
N ALA A 286 -17.41 -20.86 0.00
CA ALA A 286 -18.56 -20.69 0.90
C ALA A 286 -18.57 -21.76 1.99
N ASN A 287 -18.41 -23.03 1.63
CA ASN A 287 -18.40 -24.13 2.59
C ASN A 287 -17.18 -24.07 3.53
N VAL A 288 -16.01 -23.71 3.01
CA VAL A 288 -14.80 -23.51 3.83
C VAL A 288 -15.00 -22.37 4.83
N ALA A 289 -15.55 -21.22 4.41
CA ALA A 289 -15.86 -20.11 5.30
C ALA A 289 -16.77 -20.54 6.46
N LEU A 290 -17.85 -21.25 6.15
CA LEU A 290 -18.78 -21.79 7.14
C LEU A 290 -18.11 -22.80 8.09
N ALA A 291 -17.25 -23.67 7.56
CA ALA A 291 -16.51 -24.66 8.35
C ALA A 291 -15.56 -24.00 9.35
N VAL A 292 -14.86 -22.93 8.96
CA VAL A 292 -13.96 -22.19 9.86
C VAL A 292 -14.68 -21.22 10.79
N GLY A 293 -15.99 -21.00 10.60
CA GLY A 293 -16.86 -20.21 11.48
C GLY A 293 -17.19 -18.80 10.98
N ALA A 294 -16.81 -18.45 9.75
CA ALA A 294 -17.14 -17.18 9.11
C ALA A 294 -18.49 -17.24 8.37
N SER A 295 -19.00 -16.06 8.01
CA SER A 295 -20.19 -15.90 7.16
C SER A 295 -19.77 -15.49 5.75
N PRO A 296 -19.88 -16.36 4.72
CA PRO A 296 -19.45 -16.03 3.36
C PRO A 296 -20.45 -15.14 2.61
N ILE A 297 -19.94 -14.28 1.73
CA ILE A 297 -20.71 -13.67 0.64
C ILE A 297 -19.88 -13.67 -0.66
N MET A 298 -20.50 -14.05 -1.78
CA MET A 298 -19.85 -14.21 -3.10
C MET A 298 -20.25 -13.06 -4.06
N ALA A 299 -20.14 -11.82 -3.61
CA ALA A 299 -20.57 -10.64 -4.38
C ALA A 299 -19.42 -10.06 -5.23
N ASN A 300 -19.48 -10.19 -6.55
CA ASN A 300 -18.46 -9.64 -7.46
C ASN A 300 -18.77 -8.19 -7.92
N TYR A 301 -19.91 -7.63 -7.56
CA TYR A 301 -20.29 -6.27 -7.94
C TYR A 301 -19.72 -5.24 -6.95
N GLY A 302 -18.77 -4.43 -7.42
CA GLY A 302 -18.01 -3.52 -6.56
C GLY A 302 -18.83 -2.39 -5.95
N GLN A 303 -20.01 -2.07 -6.52
CA GLN A 303 -20.89 -1.04 -5.98
C GLN A 303 -21.57 -1.44 -4.67
N GLU A 304 -21.69 -2.74 -4.38
CA GLU A 304 -22.23 -3.25 -3.10
C GLU A 304 -21.16 -3.24 -2.00
N ALA A 305 -19.87 -3.14 -2.36
CA ALA A 305 -18.77 -3.26 -1.41
C ALA A 305 -18.78 -2.23 -0.27
N PRO A 306 -19.20 -0.95 -0.45
CA PRO A 306 -19.37 -0.02 0.67
C PRO A 306 -20.37 -0.50 1.72
N ASP A 307 -21.46 -1.15 1.31
CA ASP A 307 -22.46 -1.68 2.24
C ASP A 307 -21.91 -2.90 2.98
N LEU A 308 -21.25 -3.81 2.25
CA LEU A 308 -20.62 -5.00 2.82
C LEU A 308 -19.48 -4.66 3.78
N ALA A 309 -18.64 -3.68 3.44
CA ALA A 309 -17.53 -3.26 4.30
C ALA A 309 -18.00 -2.69 5.66
N ARG A 310 -19.21 -2.10 5.72
CA ARG A 310 -19.81 -1.59 6.97
C ARG A 310 -20.31 -2.71 7.88
N LEU A 311 -20.66 -3.88 7.34
CA LEU A 311 -21.08 -5.05 8.13
C LEU A 311 -19.93 -5.67 8.93
N GLY A 312 -18.70 -5.20 8.73
CA GLY A 312 -17.50 -5.83 9.27
C GLY A 312 -16.95 -6.90 8.34
N GLY A 313 -15.87 -7.55 8.74
CA GLY A 313 -15.27 -8.61 7.93
C GLY A 313 -14.02 -8.21 7.16
N SER A 314 -13.75 -8.97 6.11
CA SER A 314 -12.61 -8.80 5.21
C SER A 314 -13.00 -9.10 3.76
N LEU A 315 -12.21 -8.57 2.83
CA LEU A 315 -12.36 -8.76 1.39
C LEU A 315 -11.30 -9.73 0.89
N VAL A 316 -11.70 -10.68 0.05
CA VAL A 316 -10.80 -11.50 -0.76
C VAL A 316 -10.96 -11.08 -2.21
N VAL A 317 -9.89 -10.54 -2.80
CA VAL A 317 -9.79 -10.26 -4.23
C VAL A 317 -9.00 -11.40 -4.87
N ASN A 318 -9.69 -12.26 -5.63
CA ASN A 318 -9.09 -13.37 -6.36
C ASN A 318 -9.22 -13.11 -7.87
N MET A 319 -8.09 -12.99 -8.56
CA MET A 319 -8.07 -12.66 -9.99
C MET A 319 -8.16 -13.89 -10.91
N GLY A 320 -8.72 -15.02 -10.45
CA GLY A 320 -8.83 -16.26 -11.23
C GLY A 320 -9.50 -16.06 -12.60
N THR A 321 -10.48 -15.16 -12.69
CA THR A 321 -11.09 -14.73 -13.95
C THR A 321 -10.90 -13.22 -14.12
N VAL A 322 -9.95 -12.81 -14.96
CA VAL A 322 -9.67 -11.39 -15.21
C VAL A 322 -10.54 -10.88 -16.35
N THR A 323 -11.37 -9.88 -16.06
CA THR A 323 -12.11 -9.08 -17.03
C THR A 323 -11.90 -7.59 -16.74
N PRO A 324 -12.08 -6.69 -17.72
CA PRO A 324 -12.01 -5.25 -17.47
C PRO A 324 -12.96 -4.80 -16.35
N ASP A 325 -14.21 -5.28 -16.39
CA ASP A 325 -15.21 -4.97 -15.36
C ASP A 325 -14.82 -5.54 -13.99
N GLY A 326 -14.23 -6.74 -13.97
CA GLY A 326 -13.72 -7.36 -12.74
C GLY A 326 -12.67 -6.47 -12.07
N ILE A 327 -11.70 -5.96 -12.83
CA ILE A 327 -10.67 -5.05 -12.30
C ILE A 327 -11.31 -3.78 -11.73
N ALA A 328 -12.25 -3.15 -12.45
CA ALA A 328 -12.95 -1.96 -11.95
C ALA A 328 -13.70 -2.25 -10.63
N ASN A 329 -14.41 -3.39 -10.57
CA ASN A 329 -15.11 -3.81 -9.36
C ASN A 329 -14.14 -4.09 -8.19
N TYR A 330 -13.00 -4.73 -8.43
CA TYR A 330 -11.99 -4.97 -7.39
C TYR A 330 -11.44 -3.66 -6.83
N LEU A 331 -11.21 -2.65 -7.68
CA LEU A 331 -10.73 -1.33 -7.23
C LEU A 331 -11.76 -0.60 -6.37
N LEU A 332 -13.05 -0.67 -6.74
CA LEU A 332 -14.13 -0.11 -5.94
C LEU A 332 -14.22 -0.78 -4.57
N ALA A 333 -14.18 -2.12 -4.54
CA ALA A 333 -14.23 -2.88 -3.31
C ALA A 333 -13.00 -2.64 -2.42
N LEU A 334 -11.80 -2.64 -3.01
CA LEU A 334 -10.55 -2.32 -2.31
C LEU A 334 -10.63 -0.94 -1.65
N SER A 335 -11.10 0.08 -2.39
CA SER A 335 -11.28 1.41 -1.84
C SER A 335 -12.29 1.45 -0.69
N ALA A 336 -13.41 0.74 -0.82
CA ALA A 336 -14.44 0.66 0.22
C ALA A 336 -13.92 0.00 1.50
N TYR A 337 -13.23 -1.14 1.38
CA TYR A 337 -12.67 -1.86 2.51
C TYR A 337 -11.54 -1.09 3.21
N ASN A 338 -10.65 -0.45 2.45
CA ASN A 338 -9.63 0.44 3.01
C ASN A 338 -10.28 1.62 3.77
N ALA A 339 -11.30 2.27 3.22
CA ALA A 339 -12.02 3.35 3.90
C ALA A 339 -12.69 2.87 5.20
N ALA A 340 -13.24 1.65 5.21
CA ALA A 340 -13.90 1.05 6.37
C ALA A 340 -12.94 0.40 7.40
N ARG A 341 -11.61 0.52 7.24
CA ARG A 341 -10.60 -0.13 8.10
C ARG A 341 -10.70 -1.65 8.11
N ARG A 342 -11.11 -2.26 6.99
CA ARG A 342 -11.31 -3.70 6.88
C ARG A 342 -10.19 -4.36 6.09
N PRO A 343 -9.71 -5.56 6.51
CA PRO A 343 -8.61 -6.22 5.84
C PRO A 343 -8.93 -6.63 4.40
N VAL A 344 -7.93 -6.57 3.54
CA VAL A 344 -8.01 -7.06 2.15
C VAL A 344 -6.93 -8.12 1.90
N VAL A 345 -7.37 -9.30 1.46
CA VAL A 345 -6.55 -10.40 0.97
C VAL A 345 -6.52 -10.37 -0.55
N PHE A 346 -5.34 -10.37 -1.14
CA PHE A 346 -5.15 -10.45 -2.58
C PHE A 346 -4.53 -11.79 -2.98
N ASP A 347 -5.21 -12.50 -3.87
CA ASP A 347 -4.80 -13.75 -4.47
C ASP A 347 -4.60 -13.55 -6.00
N PRO A 348 -3.35 -13.33 -6.45
CA PRO A 348 -3.03 -12.97 -7.81
C PRO A 348 -2.96 -14.21 -8.74
N VAL A 349 -4.02 -15.03 -8.72
CA VAL A 349 -4.10 -16.32 -9.44
C VAL A 349 -3.64 -16.21 -10.89
N GLY A 350 -2.62 -17.00 -11.24
CA GLY A 350 -2.04 -17.07 -12.57
C GLY A 350 -1.41 -15.76 -13.04
N ALA A 351 -0.99 -14.87 -12.13
CA ALA A 351 -0.45 -13.55 -12.43
C ALA A 351 0.60 -13.55 -13.54
N GLY A 352 1.49 -14.53 -13.57
CA GLY A 352 2.56 -14.65 -14.55
C GLY A 352 2.13 -15.14 -15.93
N ALA A 353 0.92 -15.71 -16.07
CA ALA A 353 0.54 -16.46 -17.26
C ALA A 353 0.34 -15.60 -18.52
N THR A 354 -0.11 -14.35 -18.38
CA THR A 354 -0.38 -13.44 -19.52
C THR A 354 0.00 -12.00 -19.22
N SER A 355 0.22 -11.19 -20.26
CA SER A 355 0.44 -9.74 -20.10
C SER A 355 -0.75 -9.03 -19.45
N ILE A 356 -1.98 -9.47 -19.76
CA ILE A 356 -3.21 -8.93 -19.16
C ILE A 356 -3.23 -9.16 -17.65
N ARG A 357 -2.90 -10.38 -17.20
CA ARG A 357 -2.83 -10.69 -15.76
C ARG A 357 -1.72 -9.91 -15.05
N ARG A 358 -0.54 -9.81 -15.66
CA ARG A 358 0.56 -8.96 -15.12
C ARG A 358 0.16 -7.50 -14.97
N ASN A 359 -0.56 -6.95 -15.95
CA ASN A 359 -1.07 -5.58 -15.87
C ASN A 359 -2.17 -5.44 -14.80
N ALA A 360 -3.07 -6.41 -14.66
CA ALA A 360 -4.08 -6.42 -13.61
C ALA A 360 -3.46 -6.41 -12.21
N VAL A 361 -2.39 -7.19 -11.98
CA VAL A 361 -1.62 -7.16 -10.72
C VAL A 361 -1.09 -5.76 -10.44
N LYS A 362 -0.44 -5.11 -11.42
CA LYS A 362 0.07 -3.74 -11.28
C LYS A 362 -1.06 -2.76 -10.94
N THR A 363 -2.21 -2.88 -11.61
CA THR A 363 -3.38 -2.03 -11.38
C THR A 363 -3.93 -2.21 -9.96
N ILE A 364 -4.08 -3.44 -9.48
CA ILE A 364 -4.62 -3.72 -8.14
C ILE A 364 -3.65 -3.26 -7.05
N LEU A 365 -2.35 -3.55 -7.17
CA LEU A 365 -1.32 -3.05 -6.24
C LEU A 365 -1.26 -1.52 -6.18
N ALA A 366 -1.51 -0.86 -7.31
CA ALA A 366 -1.60 0.60 -7.36
C ALA A 366 -2.94 1.15 -6.84
N GLY A 367 -3.97 0.30 -6.72
CA GLY A 367 -5.35 0.68 -6.40
C GLY A 367 -5.62 0.99 -4.93
N GLY A 368 -4.88 0.36 -4.01
CA GLY A 368 -5.14 0.47 -2.58
C GLY A 368 -4.16 -0.35 -1.74
N TYR A 369 -4.44 -0.42 -0.43
CA TYR A 369 -3.63 -1.17 0.52
C TYR A 369 -4.18 -2.59 0.68
N LEU A 370 -3.25 -3.55 0.68
CA LEU A 370 -3.53 -4.97 0.84
C LEU A 370 -2.89 -5.44 2.14
N ASP A 371 -3.65 -6.11 2.99
CA ASP A 371 -3.19 -6.64 4.28
C ASP A 371 -2.42 -7.94 4.11
N LEU A 372 -2.86 -8.77 3.15
CA LEU A 372 -2.21 -10.01 2.76
C LEU A 372 -2.09 -10.10 1.25
N ILE A 373 -0.91 -10.45 0.76
CA ILE A 373 -0.72 -10.97 -0.59
C ILE A 373 -0.38 -12.46 -0.47
N LYS A 374 -1.20 -13.31 -1.07
CA LYS A 374 -1.00 -14.77 -1.05
C LYS A 374 -0.88 -15.31 -2.47
N GLY A 375 0.10 -16.17 -2.73
CA GLY A 375 0.21 -16.86 -4.02
C GLY A 375 1.27 -17.95 -4.00
N ASN A 376 1.39 -18.73 -5.08
CA ASN A 376 2.52 -19.64 -5.26
C ASN A 376 3.81 -18.88 -5.63
N GLU A 377 4.93 -19.59 -5.75
CA GLU A 377 6.24 -18.99 -6.10
C GLU A 377 6.19 -18.12 -7.37
N GLY A 378 5.56 -18.60 -8.45
CA GLY A 378 5.48 -17.86 -9.72
C GLY A 378 4.63 -16.59 -9.63
N GLU A 379 3.54 -16.64 -8.87
CA GLU A 379 2.66 -15.50 -8.62
C GLU A 379 3.35 -14.44 -7.75
N ILE A 380 4.05 -14.85 -6.69
CA ILE A 380 4.81 -13.94 -5.82
C ILE A 380 5.98 -13.30 -6.57
N LYS A 381 6.71 -14.05 -7.42
CA LYS A 381 7.74 -13.48 -8.32
C LYS A 381 7.15 -12.44 -9.27
N THR A 382 5.93 -12.67 -9.74
CA THR A 382 5.22 -11.73 -10.62
C THR A 382 4.83 -10.44 -9.88
N VAL A 383 4.31 -10.55 -8.65
CA VAL A 383 4.01 -9.40 -7.77
C VAL A 383 5.27 -8.62 -7.43
N TRP A 384 6.38 -9.31 -7.18
CA TRP A 384 7.68 -8.70 -6.95
C TRP A 384 8.20 -7.95 -8.18
N GLY A 385 7.90 -8.41 -9.38
CA GLY A 385 8.30 -7.78 -10.64
C GLY A 385 9.51 -8.45 -11.31
N GLU A 386 9.98 -9.58 -10.80
CA GLU A 386 11.03 -10.43 -11.39
C GLU A 386 10.50 -11.37 -12.48
N GLY A 387 9.29 -11.14 -13.00
CA GLY A 387 8.71 -11.91 -14.08
C GLY A 387 9.51 -11.75 -15.37
N THR A 388 10.52 -12.61 -15.56
CA THR A 388 11.09 -12.95 -16.87
C THR A 388 9.97 -13.37 -17.81
N GLN A 389 10.21 -13.28 -19.13
CA GLN A 389 9.29 -13.75 -20.17
C GLN A 389 9.07 -15.28 -20.16
N GLU A 390 9.38 -15.98 -19.06
CA GLU A 390 9.05 -17.39 -18.88
C GLU A 390 7.55 -17.50 -18.62
N GLN A 391 6.85 -17.95 -19.65
CA GLN A 391 5.40 -18.06 -19.66
C GLN A 391 4.98 -19.18 -18.69
N GLN A 392 4.35 -18.81 -17.57
CA GLN A 392 3.73 -19.80 -16.67
C GLN A 392 2.63 -20.54 -17.44
N LYS A 393 2.74 -21.87 -17.56
CA LYS A 393 1.68 -22.71 -18.12
C LYS A 393 0.60 -22.92 -17.06
N GLY A 394 -0.48 -22.15 -17.14
CA GLY A 394 -1.63 -22.30 -16.23
C GLY A 394 -1.36 -21.84 -14.79
N VAL A 395 -2.05 -22.46 -13.82
CA VAL A 395 -1.92 -22.20 -12.37
C VAL A 395 -1.01 -23.22 -11.67
N ASP A 396 -0.35 -24.09 -12.44
CA ASP A 396 0.49 -25.16 -11.89
C ASP A 396 1.76 -24.58 -11.25
N SER A 397 2.12 -25.13 -10.09
CA SER A 397 3.25 -24.66 -9.28
C SER A 397 4.56 -25.33 -9.71
N SER A 398 5.38 -24.67 -10.54
CA SER A 398 6.78 -25.06 -10.74
C SER A 398 7.68 -24.28 -9.77
N SER A 399 8.17 -24.93 -8.72
CA SER A 399 9.06 -24.30 -7.73
C SER A 399 10.52 -24.44 -8.13
N THR A 400 11.23 -23.32 -8.21
CA THR A 400 12.62 -23.23 -8.70
C THR A 400 13.58 -22.64 -7.68
N LEU A 401 13.06 -21.82 -6.75
CA LEU A 401 13.88 -21.14 -5.76
C LEU A 401 14.26 -22.06 -4.60
N ALA A 402 15.49 -21.90 -4.11
CA ALA A 402 15.93 -22.54 -2.87
C ALA A 402 15.17 -21.95 -1.66
N PRO A 403 15.04 -22.70 -0.54
CA PRO A 403 14.38 -22.24 0.69
C PRO A 403 14.77 -20.83 1.15
N ALA A 404 16.06 -20.51 1.20
CA ALA A 404 16.55 -19.20 1.61
C ALA A 404 16.12 -18.07 0.65
N GLN A 405 16.07 -18.35 -0.65
CA GLN A 405 15.63 -17.39 -1.67
C GLN A 405 14.12 -17.11 -1.56
N LYS A 406 13.31 -18.14 -1.27
CA LYS A 406 11.87 -17.98 -1.01
C LYS A 406 11.61 -17.14 0.23
N ALA A 407 12.29 -17.45 1.33
CA ALA A 407 12.18 -16.69 2.58
C ALA A 407 12.57 -15.21 2.38
N LYS A 408 13.65 -14.96 1.64
CA LYS A 408 14.07 -13.61 1.26
C LYS A 408 13.04 -12.89 0.40
N LEU A 409 12.51 -13.55 -0.63
CA LEU A 409 11.52 -12.95 -1.52
C LEU A 409 10.25 -12.54 -0.76
N VAL A 410 9.70 -13.40 0.11
CA VAL A 410 8.49 -13.04 0.88
C VAL A 410 8.77 -11.92 1.88
N ARG A 411 9.92 -11.94 2.57
CA ARG A 411 10.32 -10.88 3.51
C ARG A 411 10.46 -9.55 2.79
N ASP A 412 11.20 -9.53 1.69
CA ASP A 412 11.50 -8.31 0.97
C ASP A 412 10.23 -7.73 0.33
N LEU A 413 9.33 -8.58 -0.19
CA LEU A 413 8.03 -8.13 -0.69
C LEU A 413 7.14 -7.58 0.43
N ALA A 414 7.04 -8.28 1.57
CA ALA A 414 6.26 -7.84 2.73
C ALA A 414 6.76 -6.50 3.27
N ARG A 415 8.08 -6.34 3.36
CA ARG A 415 8.72 -5.06 3.72
C ARG A 415 8.46 -3.97 2.68
N ARG A 416 8.46 -4.34 1.39
CA ARG A 416 8.23 -3.40 0.29
C ARG A 416 6.82 -2.85 0.29
N GLU A 417 5.83 -3.70 0.51
CA GLU A 417 4.41 -3.33 0.49
C GLU A 417 3.89 -2.91 1.88
N ARG A 418 4.70 -3.12 2.93
CA ARG A 418 4.34 -2.92 4.34
C ARG A 418 3.07 -3.70 4.73
N ASN A 419 3.03 -4.99 4.37
CA ASN A 419 1.93 -5.91 4.61
C ASN A 419 2.43 -7.31 4.96
N VAL A 420 1.52 -8.29 5.02
CA VAL A 420 1.86 -9.71 5.14
C VAL A 420 1.92 -10.36 3.76
N VAL A 421 2.89 -11.24 3.55
CA VAL A 421 3.03 -12.06 2.33
C VAL A 421 3.08 -13.52 2.71
N LEU A 422 2.27 -14.33 2.03
CA LEU A 422 2.23 -15.79 2.15
C LEU A 422 2.53 -16.43 0.79
N MET A 423 3.69 -17.06 0.67
CA MET A 423 4.02 -17.90 -0.48
C MET A 423 3.66 -19.34 -0.18
N THR A 424 2.71 -19.91 -0.93
CA THR A 424 2.29 -21.30 -0.72
C THR A 424 3.12 -22.31 -1.52
N GLY A 425 3.30 -23.52 -0.99
CA GLY A 425 4.05 -24.58 -1.65
C GLY A 425 4.04 -25.90 -0.88
N LYS A 426 5.10 -26.71 -1.05
CA LYS A 426 5.36 -27.88 -0.17
C LYS A 426 5.73 -27.44 1.26
N THR A 427 6.44 -26.33 1.33
CA THR A 427 6.71 -25.57 2.54
C THR A 427 6.25 -24.16 2.24
N ASP A 428 5.40 -23.62 3.10
CA ASP A 428 4.85 -22.29 2.96
C ASP A 428 5.75 -21.28 3.66
N TYR A 429 5.93 -20.11 3.05
CA TYR A 429 6.76 -19.03 3.59
C TYR A 429 5.88 -17.82 3.89
N LEU A 430 5.92 -17.37 5.13
CA LEU A 430 5.06 -16.30 5.65
C LEU A 430 5.92 -15.18 6.26
N SER A 431 5.70 -13.92 5.87
CA SER A 431 6.43 -12.79 6.43
C SER A 431 5.61 -11.51 6.53
N ASP A 432 5.89 -10.69 7.54
CA ASP A 432 5.41 -9.29 7.68
C ASP A 432 6.51 -8.26 7.36
N GLY A 433 7.63 -8.72 6.78
CA GLY A 433 8.80 -7.91 6.45
C GLY A 433 9.82 -7.76 7.58
N LYS A 434 9.48 -8.19 8.81
CA LYS A 434 10.39 -8.25 9.96
C LYS A 434 10.62 -9.67 10.43
N ARG A 435 9.54 -10.43 10.57
CA ARG A 435 9.50 -11.83 10.98
C ARG A 435 9.27 -12.68 9.74
N THR A 436 9.96 -13.81 9.65
CA THR A 436 9.80 -14.76 8.54
C THR A 436 9.66 -16.16 9.10
N LEU A 437 8.64 -16.88 8.65
CA LEU A 437 8.28 -18.21 9.09
C LEU A 437 8.27 -19.16 7.90
N ALA A 438 8.69 -20.40 8.13
CA ALA A 438 8.44 -21.54 7.28
C ALA A 438 7.45 -22.49 7.96
N VAL A 439 6.45 -22.97 7.22
CA VAL A 439 5.42 -23.90 7.70
C VAL A 439 5.46 -25.15 6.84
N ASP A 440 5.70 -26.31 7.45
CA ASP A 440 5.84 -27.61 6.79
C ASP A 440 4.59 -28.51 7.01
N ASN A 441 3.42 -27.90 7.22
CA ASN A 441 2.15 -28.61 7.38
C ASN A 441 1.45 -28.83 6.02
N GLY A 442 0.40 -29.65 6.04
CA GLY A 442 -0.49 -29.87 4.89
C GLY A 442 -0.32 -31.24 4.23
N HIS A 443 -1.01 -31.45 3.11
CA HIS A 443 -1.03 -32.74 2.41
C HIS A 443 -1.07 -32.57 0.88
N GLU A 444 -0.44 -33.51 0.15
CA GLU A 444 -0.36 -33.48 -1.32
C GLU A 444 -1.71 -33.51 -2.03
N LEU A 445 -2.75 -34.06 -1.38
CA LEU A 445 -4.12 -34.09 -1.89
C LEU A 445 -4.70 -32.68 -2.09
N LEU A 446 -4.22 -31.67 -1.34
CA LEU A 446 -4.60 -30.28 -1.57
C LEU A 446 -4.21 -29.83 -2.99
N GLY A 447 -3.08 -30.30 -3.52
CA GLY A 447 -2.64 -29.99 -4.89
C GLY A 447 -3.43 -30.70 -5.98
N GLN A 448 -4.26 -31.68 -5.64
CA GLN A 448 -5.07 -32.46 -6.59
C GLN A 448 -6.52 -31.95 -6.69
N ILE A 449 -6.87 -30.90 -5.96
CA ILE A 449 -8.22 -30.33 -5.90
C ILE A 449 -8.15 -28.88 -6.36
N THR A 450 -9.01 -28.55 -7.32
CA THR A 450 -9.07 -27.18 -7.83
C THR A 450 -9.49 -26.20 -6.74
N GLY A 451 -8.81 -25.06 -6.67
CA GLY A 451 -9.19 -23.96 -5.80
C GLY A 451 -8.77 -24.07 -4.33
N THR A 452 -8.11 -25.14 -3.89
CA THR A 452 -7.59 -25.25 -2.51
C THR A 452 -6.70 -24.08 -2.12
N GLY A 453 -5.78 -23.70 -3.03
CA GLY A 453 -4.95 -22.50 -2.86
C GLY A 453 -5.78 -21.22 -2.74
N CYS A 454 -6.90 -21.10 -3.47
CA CYS A 454 -7.76 -19.92 -3.42
C CYS A 454 -8.59 -19.84 -2.13
N VAL A 455 -9.16 -20.97 -1.69
CA VAL A 455 -10.01 -21.00 -0.48
C VAL A 455 -9.21 -20.91 0.82
N LEU A 456 -7.89 -21.14 0.79
CA LEU A 456 -7.01 -20.72 1.89
C LEU A 456 -7.08 -19.20 2.10
N GLY A 457 -7.21 -18.42 1.03
CA GLY A 457 -7.47 -16.97 1.12
C GLY A 457 -8.76 -16.67 1.91
N THR A 458 -9.83 -17.43 1.68
CA THR A 458 -11.08 -17.34 2.44
C THR A 458 -10.88 -17.63 3.93
N THR A 459 -10.16 -18.71 4.26
CA THR A 459 -9.86 -19.06 5.66
C THR A 459 -9.08 -17.96 6.37
N VAL A 460 -8.01 -17.48 5.74
CA VAL A 460 -7.17 -16.41 6.31
C VAL A 460 -7.93 -15.09 6.39
N SER A 461 -8.83 -14.80 5.44
CA SER A 461 -9.67 -13.60 5.50
C SER A 461 -10.53 -13.57 6.77
N ALA A 462 -11.06 -14.72 7.20
CA ALA A 462 -11.84 -14.81 8.43
C ALA A 462 -10.99 -14.48 9.67
N MET A 463 -9.78 -15.04 9.72
CA MET A 463 -8.83 -14.77 10.81
C MET A 463 -8.44 -13.29 10.85
N LEU A 464 -8.10 -12.70 9.71
CA LEU A 464 -7.77 -11.27 9.60
C LEU A 464 -8.95 -10.39 10.02
N ALA A 465 -10.18 -10.74 9.64
CA ALA A 465 -11.36 -9.97 10.03
C ALA A 465 -11.59 -9.97 11.55
N ALA A 466 -11.39 -11.12 12.21
CA ALA A 466 -11.51 -11.23 13.66
C ALA A 466 -10.33 -10.57 14.41
N TRP A 467 -9.17 -10.45 13.76
CA TRP A 467 -7.90 -10.03 14.38
C TRP A 467 -7.30 -8.77 13.73
N ALA A 468 -8.15 -7.92 13.13
CA ALA A 468 -7.74 -6.82 12.24
C ALA A 468 -6.89 -5.74 12.94
N ASP A 469 -7.19 -5.47 14.21
CA ASP A 469 -6.56 -4.44 15.03
C ASP A 469 -5.34 -4.96 15.81
N GLU A 470 -4.91 -6.19 15.54
CA GLU A 470 -3.88 -6.91 16.29
C GLU A 470 -2.77 -7.35 15.33
N ASP A 471 -2.01 -8.39 15.70
CA ASP A 471 -0.94 -8.97 14.88
C ASP A 471 -1.48 -9.73 13.66
N LYS A 472 -1.37 -9.12 12.48
CA LYS A 472 -1.80 -9.70 11.20
C LYS A 472 -0.98 -10.94 10.80
N LEU A 473 0.30 -11.04 11.17
CA LEU A 473 1.10 -12.24 10.89
C LEU A 473 0.53 -13.44 11.64
N LEU A 474 0.20 -13.24 12.92
CA LEU A 474 -0.43 -14.26 13.76
C LEU A 474 -1.79 -14.70 13.20
N ALA A 475 -2.60 -13.76 12.71
CA ALA A 475 -3.89 -14.07 12.09
C ALA A 475 -3.72 -14.96 10.84
N VAL A 476 -2.75 -14.65 9.99
CA VAL A 476 -2.45 -15.44 8.79
C VAL A 476 -1.90 -16.82 9.16
N LEU A 477 -1.00 -16.89 10.14
CA LEU A 477 -0.47 -18.17 10.64
C LEU A 477 -1.56 -19.06 11.25
N ALA A 478 -2.47 -18.48 12.04
CA ALA A 478 -3.61 -19.21 12.60
C ALA A 478 -4.50 -19.82 11.51
N GLY A 479 -4.78 -19.05 10.45
CA GLY A 479 -5.55 -19.54 9.30
C GLY A 479 -4.83 -20.64 8.53
N LEU A 480 -3.51 -20.50 8.35
CA LEU A 480 -2.68 -21.49 7.68
C LEU A 480 -2.65 -22.82 8.43
N LEU A 481 -2.37 -22.81 9.74
CA LEU A 481 -2.33 -24.03 10.55
C LEU A 481 -3.70 -24.68 10.69
N HIS A 482 -4.79 -23.89 10.86
CA HIS A 482 -6.16 -24.42 10.87
C HIS A 482 -6.44 -25.16 9.56
N TYR A 483 -6.06 -24.58 8.44
CA TYR A 483 -6.28 -25.15 7.11
C TYR A 483 -5.45 -26.41 6.87
N GLU A 484 -4.15 -26.37 7.15
CA GLU A 484 -3.23 -27.44 6.79
C GLU A 484 -3.28 -28.64 7.73
N ILE A 485 -3.48 -28.43 9.02
CA ILE A 485 -3.65 -29.55 9.98
C ILE A 485 -4.98 -30.25 9.73
N ALA A 486 -6.05 -29.53 9.37
CA ALA A 486 -7.29 -30.15 8.94
C ALA A 486 -7.09 -31.01 7.68
N ALA A 487 -6.24 -30.58 6.73
CA ALA A 487 -5.90 -31.37 5.55
C ALA A 487 -5.12 -32.65 5.90
N GLU A 488 -4.16 -32.57 6.83
CA GLU A 488 -3.44 -33.74 7.34
C GLU A 488 -4.41 -34.74 7.99
N TRP A 489 -5.34 -34.25 8.81
CA TRP A 489 -6.36 -35.10 9.46
C TRP A 489 -7.30 -35.75 8.46
N ALA A 490 -7.74 -35.00 7.45
CA ALA A 490 -8.65 -35.53 6.42
C ALA A 490 -7.96 -36.63 5.61
N ALA A 491 -6.69 -36.44 5.25
CA ALA A 491 -5.94 -37.39 4.44
C ALA A 491 -5.77 -38.77 5.09
N VAL A 492 -5.73 -38.85 6.42
CA VAL A 492 -5.55 -40.12 7.15
C VAL A 492 -6.86 -40.81 7.53
N ARG A 493 -8.02 -40.22 7.19
CA ARG A 493 -9.31 -40.87 7.48
C ARG A 493 -9.51 -42.08 6.56
N ALA A 494 -10.09 -43.15 7.12
CA ALA A 494 -10.32 -44.40 6.40
C ALA A 494 -11.29 -44.27 5.22
N ASP A 495 -12.20 -43.29 5.24
CA ASP A 495 -13.16 -43.01 4.17
C ASP A 495 -12.57 -42.19 3.01
N VAL A 496 -11.35 -41.67 3.16
CA VAL A 496 -10.65 -40.93 2.10
C VAL A 496 -9.87 -41.89 1.21
N GLN A 497 -10.26 -41.92 -0.06
CA GLN A 497 -9.77 -42.85 -1.09
C GLN A 497 -9.19 -42.12 -2.31
N GLY A 498 -9.17 -40.78 -2.27
CA GLY A 498 -8.68 -39.91 -3.33
C GLY A 498 -9.26 -38.50 -3.24
N PRO A 499 -8.99 -37.63 -4.23
CA PRO A 499 -9.37 -36.21 -4.20
C PRO A 499 -10.87 -35.98 -4.00
N GLY A 500 -11.72 -36.81 -4.60
CA GLY A 500 -13.18 -36.67 -4.52
C GLY A 500 -13.72 -36.88 -3.10
N THR A 501 -13.25 -37.91 -2.39
CA THR A 501 -13.65 -38.18 -1.00
C THR A 501 -12.88 -37.33 0.02
N PHE A 502 -11.72 -36.78 -0.37
CA PHE A 502 -10.97 -35.84 0.46
C PHE A 502 -11.72 -34.52 0.67
N VAL A 503 -12.36 -33.93 -0.35
CA VAL A 503 -13.04 -32.61 -0.21
C VAL A 503 -14.06 -32.56 0.93
N PRO A 504 -15.04 -33.49 1.03
CA PRO A 504 -15.99 -33.46 2.14
C PRO A 504 -15.30 -33.73 3.49
N ALA A 505 -14.39 -34.70 3.55
CA ALA A 505 -13.61 -34.99 4.75
C ALA A 505 -12.79 -33.78 5.22
N PHE A 506 -12.21 -33.02 4.29
CA PHE A 506 -11.45 -31.82 4.57
C PHE A 506 -12.32 -30.72 5.19
N ILE A 507 -13.53 -30.50 4.65
CA ILE A 507 -14.50 -29.55 5.20
C ILE A 507 -14.92 -29.98 6.62
N ASP A 508 -15.13 -31.28 6.86
CA ASP A 508 -15.43 -31.81 8.19
C ASP A 508 -14.28 -31.55 9.18
N GLU A 509 -13.04 -31.82 8.79
CA GLU A 509 -11.89 -31.62 9.68
C GLU A 509 -11.61 -30.13 9.93
N LEU A 510 -11.88 -29.23 8.98
CA LEU A 510 -11.87 -27.77 9.23
C LEU A 510 -12.86 -27.39 10.34
N ALA A 511 -14.09 -27.90 10.26
CA ALA A 511 -15.10 -27.68 11.29
C ALA A 511 -14.72 -28.32 12.63
N ARG A 512 -14.06 -29.47 12.60
CA ARG A 512 -13.55 -30.16 13.80
C ARG A 512 -12.46 -29.36 14.49
N VAL A 513 -11.43 -28.88 13.77
CA VAL A 513 -10.35 -28.06 14.36
C VAL A 513 -10.93 -26.82 15.05
N ARG A 514 -11.88 -26.14 14.41
CA ARG A 514 -12.62 -25.04 15.05
C ARG A 514 -13.30 -25.50 16.35
N ARG A 515 -14.09 -26.58 16.28
CA ARG A 515 -14.88 -27.07 17.42
C ARG A 515 -13.98 -27.43 18.61
N VAL A 516 -12.97 -28.25 18.40
CA VAL A 516 -12.06 -28.69 19.49
C VAL A 516 -11.29 -27.52 20.10
N THR A 517 -10.91 -26.53 19.28
CA THR A 517 -10.27 -25.30 19.78
C THR A 517 -11.20 -24.52 20.70
N VAL A 518 -12.47 -24.36 20.33
CA VAL A 518 -13.48 -23.67 21.16
C VAL A 518 -13.81 -24.45 22.43
N GLU A 519 -13.76 -25.78 22.38
CA GLU A 519 -13.93 -26.69 23.53
C GLU A 519 -12.70 -26.72 24.46
N GLY A 520 -11.58 -26.09 24.06
CA GLY A 520 -10.34 -26.02 24.84
C GLY A 520 -9.40 -27.21 24.62
N ASP A 521 -9.70 -28.12 23.70
CA ASP A 521 -8.78 -29.18 23.29
C ASP A 521 -7.79 -28.64 22.25
N LEU A 522 -6.59 -28.36 22.72
CA LEU A 522 -5.49 -27.79 21.93
C LEU A 522 -4.47 -28.86 21.48
N THR A 523 -4.77 -30.15 21.63
CA THR A 523 -3.85 -31.23 21.25
C THR A 523 -3.47 -31.18 19.77
N TRP A 524 -4.37 -30.70 18.91
CA TRP A 524 -4.13 -30.52 17.48
C TRP A 524 -2.94 -29.61 17.17
N LEU A 525 -2.67 -28.62 18.03
CA LEU A 525 -1.59 -27.65 17.84
C LEU A 525 -0.20 -28.30 17.98
N GLN A 526 -0.10 -29.47 18.62
CA GLN A 526 1.13 -30.27 18.65
C GLN A 526 1.57 -30.74 17.25
N GLY A 527 0.64 -30.77 16.29
CA GLY A 527 0.93 -31.03 14.89
C GLY A 527 1.56 -29.86 14.14
N ALA A 528 1.68 -28.67 14.74
CA ALA A 528 2.24 -27.49 14.10
C ALA A 528 3.75 -27.66 13.79
N LYS A 529 4.11 -27.48 12.52
CA LYS A 529 5.48 -27.59 11.99
C LYS A 529 5.96 -26.22 11.55
N VAL A 530 6.14 -25.30 12.50
CA VAL A 530 6.52 -23.90 12.25
C VAL A 530 7.97 -23.66 12.63
N LYS A 531 8.72 -22.98 11.77
CA LYS A 531 10.12 -22.59 12.00
C LYS A 531 10.32 -21.11 11.71
N ALA A 532 11.06 -20.44 12.59
CA ALA A 532 11.59 -19.11 12.36
C ALA A 532 12.73 -19.20 11.34
N ILE A 533 12.73 -18.32 10.33
CA ILE A 533 13.80 -18.22 9.35
C ILE A 533 14.51 -16.88 9.54
N GLU A 534 15.77 -16.93 9.93
CA GLU A 534 16.65 -15.78 9.81
C GLU A 534 17.02 -15.62 8.34
N VAL A 535 16.76 -14.43 7.81
CA VAL A 535 17.10 -14.10 6.44
C VAL A 535 18.17 -13.01 6.50
N GLU A 536 19.32 -13.28 5.89
CA GLU A 536 20.43 -12.34 5.77
C GLU A 536 20.12 -11.13 4.88
#